data_AF-A0A7J2H7Q0-F1
#
_entry.id   AF-A0A7J2H7Q0-F1
#
_cell.length_a   1.000
_cell.length_b   1.000
_cell.length_c   1.000
_cell.angle_alpha   90.00
_cell.angle_beta   90.00
_cell.angle_gamma   90.00
#
_symmetry.space_group_name_H-M   'P 1'
#
loop_
_entity.id
_entity.type
_entity.pdbx_description
1 polymer ?
#
loop_
_entity_poly.entity_id
_entity_poly.type
_entity_poly.pdbx_seq_one_letter_code
_entity_poly.pdbx_strand_id
1 'polypeptide(L)'
;MVSKKISVSLPEELLRALDELAREEGVPRSRIVAKAVKAYLQRRGVLLEKPREYPTVLWKLKVTGALRLRSPRRVGRRVRGEWVVEEI
;
A
#
# COMPACT_ATOMS: atom_id res chain seq x y z
N MET A 1 -11.25 11.71 4.93
CA MET A 1 -11.56 10.76 3.84
C MET A 1 -13.00 11.02 3.41
N VAL A 2 -13.26 11.19 2.12
CA VAL A 2 -14.63 11.31 1.61
C VAL A 2 -15.28 9.93 1.69
N SER A 3 -16.34 9.79 2.48
CA SER A 3 -17.14 8.57 2.56
C SER A 3 -18.42 8.73 1.73
N LYS A 4 -18.78 7.69 0.97
CA LYS A 4 -20.09 7.60 0.32
C LYS A 4 -20.99 6.69 1.16
N LYS A 5 -22.21 7.14 1.45
CA LYS A 5 -23.21 6.32 2.14
C LYS A 5 -23.80 5.31 1.15
N ILE A 6 -23.87 4.06 1.56
CA ILE A 6 -24.55 2.99 0.83
C ILE A 6 -25.57 2.33 1.77
N SER A 7 -26.63 1.77 1.21
CA SER A 7 -27.60 0.94 1.93
C SER A 7 -27.42 -0.50 1.46
N VAL A 8 -27.26 -1.44 2.40
CA VAL A 8 -27.08 -2.87 2.13
C VAL A 8 -27.96 -3.67 3.08
N SER A 9 -28.54 -4.75 2.60
CA SER A 9 -29.27 -5.70 3.45
C SER A 9 -28.29 -6.71 4.04
N LEU A 10 -28.40 -6.96 5.34
CA LEU A 10 -27.62 -7.96 6.07
C LEU A 10 -28.59 -8.88 6.84
N PRO A 11 -28.25 -10.16 7.02
CA PRO A 11 -28.98 -11.03 7.95
C PRO A 11 -29.04 -10.42 9.35
N GLU A 12 -30.19 -10.53 10.01
CA GLU A 12 -30.44 -9.93 11.33
C GLU A 12 -29.41 -10.40 12.38
N GLU A 13 -29.11 -11.69 12.41
CA GLU A 13 -28.12 -12.27 13.33
C GLU A 13 -26.72 -11.65 13.13
N LEU A 14 -26.33 -11.40 11.88
CA LEU A 14 -25.05 -10.79 11.56
C LEU A 14 -25.00 -9.31 11.98
N LEU A 15 -26.12 -8.60 11.83
CA LEU A 15 -26.22 -7.21 12.28
C LEU A 15 -26.09 -7.12 13.81
N ARG A 16 -26.72 -8.03 14.56
CA ARG A 16 -26.60 -8.08 16.03
C ARG A 16 -25.17 -8.32 16.49
N ALA A 17 -24.51 -9.32 15.91
CA ALA A 17 -23.11 -9.61 16.24
C ALA A 17 -22.17 -8.43 15.91
N LEU A 18 -22.42 -7.73 14.80
CA LEU A 18 -21.67 -6.52 14.44
C LEU A 18 -21.90 -5.38 15.45
N ASP A 19 -23.13 -5.23 15.93
CA ASP A 19 -23.52 -4.18 16.89
C ASP A 19 -22.90 -4.40 18.26
N GLU A 20 -22.87 -5.66 18.72
CA GLU A 20 -22.18 -6.07 19.95
C GLU A 20 -20.69 -5.79 19.86
N LEU A 21 -20.02 -6.25 18.79
CA LEU A 21 -18.59 -6.02 18.59
C LEU A 21 -18.25 -4.52 18.51
N ALA A 22 -19.08 -3.74 17.81
CA ALA A 22 -18.91 -2.29 17.72
C ALA A 22 -18.98 -1.60 19.10
N ARG A 23 -19.90 -2.09 19.96
CA ARG A 23 -20.06 -1.59 21.32
C ARG A 23 -18.88 -1.98 22.21
N GLU A 24 -18.42 -3.22 22.13
CA GLU A 24 -17.27 -3.74 22.89
C GLU A 24 -15.97 -3.01 22.53
N GLU A 25 -15.72 -2.80 21.24
CA GLU A 25 -14.52 -2.09 20.76
C GLU A 25 -14.62 -0.56 20.88
N GLY A 26 -15.81 -0.01 21.17
CA GLY A 26 -16.04 1.44 21.22
C GLY A 26 -15.85 2.14 19.87
N VAL A 27 -16.12 1.44 18.76
CA VAL A 27 -15.92 1.96 17.40
C VAL A 27 -17.22 1.94 16.59
N PRO A 28 -17.39 2.85 15.60
CA PRO A 28 -18.58 2.82 14.76
C PRO A 28 -18.60 1.57 13.87
N ARG A 29 -19.78 0.99 13.65
CA ARG A 29 -20.02 -0.17 12.76
C ARG A 29 -19.36 -0.02 11.39
N SER A 30 -19.45 1.20 10.82
CA SER A 30 -18.86 1.54 9.53
C SER A 30 -17.35 1.31 9.47
N ARG A 31 -16.62 1.46 10.59
CA ARG A 31 -15.18 1.18 10.66
C ARG A 31 -14.89 -0.31 10.56
N ILE A 32 -15.67 -1.14 11.24
CA ILE A 32 -15.54 -2.60 11.19
C ILE A 32 -15.90 -3.09 9.78
N VAL A 33 -17.04 -2.65 9.24
CA VAL A 33 -17.47 -2.99 7.88
C VAL A 33 -16.42 -2.56 6.85
N ALA A 34 -15.89 -1.33 6.94
CA ALA A 34 -14.85 -0.87 6.02
C ALA A 34 -13.58 -1.73 6.09
N LYS A 35 -13.14 -2.14 7.28
CA LYS A 35 -12.00 -3.07 7.44
C LYS A 35 -12.29 -4.43 6.82
N ALA A 36 -13.46 -5.00 7.10
CA ALA A 36 -13.86 -6.31 6.58
C ALA A 36 -13.96 -6.30 5.04
N VAL A 37 -14.62 -5.29 4.47
CA VAL A 37 -14.74 -5.09 3.02
C VAL A 37 -13.36 -4.89 2.39
N LYS A 38 -12.51 -4.05 2.98
CA LYS A 38 -11.12 -3.84 2.50
C LYS A 38 -10.35 -5.17 2.46
N ALA A 39 -10.35 -5.90 3.58
CA ALA A 39 -9.65 -7.18 3.68
C ALA A 39 -10.20 -8.24 2.73
N TYR A 40 -11.52 -8.25 2.49
CA TYR A 40 -12.13 -9.15 1.53
C TYR A 40 -11.71 -8.81 0.08
N LEU A 41 -11.78 -7.53 -0.31
CA LEU A 41 -11.39 -7.08 -1.64
C LEU A 41 -9.89 -7.28 -1.92
N GLN A 42 -9.04 -7.12 -0.89
CA GLN A 42 -7.61 -7.43 -0.97
C GLN A 42 -7.35 -8.91 -1.21
N ARG A 43 -8.01 -9.78 -0.44
CA ARG A 43 -7.94 -11.25 -0.64
C ARG A 43 -8.39 -11.67 -2.03
N ARG A 44 -9.32 -10.93 -2.64
CA ARG A 44 -9.80 -11.16 -4.00
C ARG A 44 -8.96 -10.48 -5.09
N GLY A 45 -7.89 -9.76 -4.72
CA GLY A 45 -7.04 -9.02 -5.66
C GLY A 45 -7.71 -7.82 -6.33
N VAL A 46 -8.95 -7.48 -5.94
CA VAL A 46 -9.72 -6.34 -6.50
C VAL A 46 -9.17 -5.02 -5.98
N LEU A 47 -8.81 -4.98 -4.71
CA LEU A 47 -8.13 -3.85 -4.10
C LEU A 47 -6.68 -4.21 -3.83
N LEU A 48 -5.79 -3.85 -4.75
CA LEU A 48 -4.36 -3.94 -4.50
C LEU A 48 -4.00 -2.90 -3.42
N GLU A 49 -3.31 -3.31 -2.35
CA GLU A 49 -2.57 -2.31 -1.57
C GLU A 49 -1.60 -1.67 -2.54
N LYS A 50 -1.69 -0.34 -2.71
CA LYS A 50 -0.54 0.37 -3.25
C LYS A 50 0.63 -0.06 -2.36
N PRO A 51 1.72 -0.61 -2.93
CA PRO A 51 2.88 -0.89 -2.13
C PRO A 51 3.16 0.38 -1.33
N ARG A 52 3.33 0.27 -0.01
CA ARG A 52 3.93 1.37 0.76
C ARG A 52 5.19 1.69 -0.02
N GLU A 53 5.21 2.82 -0.72
CA GLU A 53 6.43 3.30 -1.36
C GLU A 53 7.38 3.58 -0.21
N TYR A 54 8.18 2.56 0.12
CA TYR A 54 9.23 2.70 1.09
C TYR A 54 10.13 3.83 0.57
N PRO A 55 10.43 4.84 1.39
CA PRO A 55 11.18 6.01 0.97
C PRO A 55 12.67 5.70 0.81
N THR A 56 13.03 4.55 0.25
CA THR A 56 14.34 4.36 -0.33
C THR A 56 14.33 4.98 -1.71
N VAL A 57 15.33 5.83 -2.00
CA VAL A 57 15.50 6.66 -3.22
C VAL A 57 15.18 5.94 -4.53
N LEU A 58 15.29 4.60 -4.54
CA LEU A 58 14.97 3.68 -5.63
C LEU A 58 13.53 3.80 -6.17
N TRP A 59 12.52 4.11 -5.35
CA TRP A 59 11.14 4.20 -5.86
C TRP A 59 10.95 5.41 -6.79
N LYS A 60 11.62 6.54 -6.49
CA LYS A 60 11.63 7.73 -7.35
C LYS A 60 12.34 7.49 -8.70
N LEU A 61 13.32 6.58 -8.72
CA LEU A 61 14.08 6.21 -9.91
C LEU A 61 13.29 5.29 -10.86
N LYS A 62 12.36 4.49 -10.32
CA LYS A 62 11.42 3.67 -11.11
C LYS A 62 10.35 4.51 -11.82
N VAL A 63 9.71 5.44 -11.11
CA VAL A 63 8.55 6.21 -11.62
C VAL A 63 8.91 7.13 -12.79
N THR A 64 10.15 7.62 -12.82
CA THR A 64 10.62 8.58 -13.84
C THR A 64 11.20 7.92 -15.10
N GLY A 65 11.15 6.58 -15.21
CA GLY A 65 11.83 5.85 -16.29
C GLY A 65 13.37 5.99 -16.24
N ALA A 66 13.91 6.49 -15.13
CA ALA A 66 15.32 6.83 -14.94
C ALA A 66 16.20 5.65 -14.50
N LEU A 67 15.65 4.43 -14.43
CA LEU A 67 16.42 3.18 -14.36
C LEU A 67 17.19 2.85 -15.66
N ARG A 68 17.51 3.87 -16.46
CA ARG A 68 18.75 3.92 -17.24
C ARG A 68 19.78 4.65 -16.40
N LEU A 69 20.29 4.00 -15.35
CA LEU A 69 21.33 4.61 -14.52
C LEU A 69 22.59 4.83 -15.38
N ARG A 70 22.91 6.10 -15.66
CA ARG A 70 24.22 6.51 -16.16
C ARG A 70 25.21 6.50 -15.00
N SER A 71 26.41 6.03 -15.31
CA SER A 71 27.50 5.69 -14.40
C SER A 71 27.76 6.72 -13.27
N PRO A 72 28.14 6.24 -12.06
CA PRO A 72 28.51 7.11 -10.95
C PRO A 72 29.57 8.14 -11.36
N ARG A 73 29.24 9.42 -11.20
CA ARG A 73 30.27 10.48 -11.16
C ARG A 73 30.55 10.79 -9.70
N ARG A 74 31.68 10.30 -9.20
CA ARG A 74 32.25 10.79 -7.93
C ARG A 74 32.78 12.20 -8.18
N VAL A 75 32.35 13.17 -7.36
CA VAL A 75 32.68 14.58 -7.57
C VAL A 75 34.20 14.79 -7.50
N GLY A 76 34.76 15.47 -8.50
CA GLY A 76 36.15 15.96 -8.49
C GLY A 76 37.19 15.15 -9.27
N ARG A 77 36.90 13.93 -9.75
CA ARG A 77 37.80 13.18 -10.64
C ARG A 77 37.02 12.38 -11.68
N ARG A 78 37.39 12.52 -12.96
CA ARG A 78 37.00 11.56 -14.00
C ARG A 78 37.84 10.31 -13.77
N VAL A 79 37.25 9.25 -13.24
CA VAL A 79 37.91 7.95 -13.14
C VAL A 79 38.18 7.48 -14.57
N ARG A 80 39.43 7.52 -15.02
CA ARG A 80 39.87 6.88 -16.26
C ARG A 80 40.13 5.42 -15.93
N GLY A 81 39.09 4.60 -16.00
CA GLY A 81 39.17 3.18 -15.76
C GLY A 81 37.90 2.52 -16.26
N GLU A 82 38.02 1.29 -16.75
CA GLU A 82 36.87 0.47 -17.08
C GLU A 82 36.17 0.01 -15.81
N TRP A 83 34.86 -0.17 -15.89
CA TRP A 83 34.07 -0.65 -14.76
C TRP A 83 34.41 -2.11 -14.49
N VAL A 84 34.85 -2.41 -13.27
CA VAL A 84 34.97 -3.79 -12.78
C VAL A 84 33.75 -4.04 -11.89
N VAL A 85 32.93 -5.02 -12.27
CA VAL A 85 31.82 -5.50 -11.45
C VAL A 85 32.41 -6.51 -10.47
N GLU A 86 32.35 -6.22 -9.19
CA GLU A 86 32.65 -7.22 -8.15
C GLU A 86 31.39 -8.08 -7.94
N GLU A 87 31.56 -9.40 -8.08
CA GLU A 87 30.54 -10.38 -7.73
C GLU A 87 30.61 -10.65 -6.22
N ILE A 88 29.44 -10.66 -5.56
CA ILE A 88 29.26 -11.17 -4.19
C ILE A 88 28.60 -12.54 -4.31
#